data_AF-A0A959FXU5-F1
#
_entry.id   AF-A0A959FXU5-F1
#
_cell.length_a   1.000
_cell.length_b   1.000
_cell.length_c   1.000
_cell.angle_alpha   90.00
_cell.angle_beta   90.00
_cell.angle_gamma   90.00
#
_symmetry.space_group_name_H-M   'P 1'
#
loop_
_entity.id
_entity.type
_entity.pdbx_description
1 polymer ?
#
loop_
_entity_poly.entity_id
_entity_poly.type
_entity_poly.pdbx_seq_one_letter_code
_entity_poly.pdbx_strand_id
1 'polypeptide(L)'
;MKRRSYIQMAIGLAVLLLLIALWRIRNDREQTDWKTHLDKDSLAPFGAAVTFQVLDPYFGQPMLLVEDSLIESLPLGRRDLNYIFLGDGLLMDTSAVNHLLQFVHSGNAALLIAREFPQALLAQLYEAGCHESIWFEMETFIDTTAFLQPIVEEPTLPRAVPVRHIRDRLPRYRRWSYLPDYFFCETVQAPIALGNQPGDFTNFARFTYGVGEIYLHTTPLAFSNFNMREERQLNYASWVFSHLPGDRNTYWDHFHQFDADIVRNIEQDAETDYSDQH
;
A
#
# COMPACT_ATOMS: atom_id res chain seq x y z
N MET A 1 -58.20 -21.66 -36.84
CA MET A 1 -57.97 -20.92 -35.57
C MET A 1 -56.84 -21.48 -34.71
N LYS A 2 -56.84 -22.77 -34.34
CA LYS A 2 -55.85 -23.35 -33.40
C LYS A 2 -54.37 -23.10 -33.75
N ARG A 3 -53.97 -23.23 -35.02
CA ARG A 3 -52.57 -23.03 -35.48
C ARG A 3 -52.03 -21.60 -35.26
N ARG A 4 -52.87 -20.55 -35.32
CA ARG A 4 -52.46 -19.16 -35.05
C ARG A 4 -52.26 -18.90 -33.54
N SER A 5 -53.04 -19.58 -32.70
CA SER A 5 -52.93 -19.50 -31.23
C SER A 5 -51.63 -20.14 -30.72
N TYR A 6 -51.20 -21.27 -31.30
CA TYR A 6 -49.90 -21.87 -30.96
C TYR A 6 -48.70 -20.98 -31.34
N ILE A 7 -48.77 -20.28 -32.48
CA ILE A 7 -47.72 -19.35 -32.91
C ILE A 7 -47.62 -18.16 -31.94
N GLN A 8 -48.74 -17.58 -31.52
CA GLN A 8 -48.75 -16.48 -30.55
C GLN A 8 -48.21 -16.92 -29.18
N MET A 9 -48.56 -18.13 -28.73
CA MET A 9 -48.05 -18.70 -27.49
C MET A 9 -46.53 -18.99 -27.55
N ALA A 10 -46.05 -19.49 -28.69
CA ALA A 10 -44.62 -19.72 -28.90
C ALA A 10 -43.81 -18.40 -28.91
N ILE A 11 -44.34 -17.35 -29.54
CA ILE A 11 -43.72 -16.01 -29.52
C ILE A 11 -43.70 -15.45 -28.11
N GLY A 12 -44.80 -15.56 -27.35
CA GLY A 12 -44.85 -15.12 -25.95
C GLY A 12 -43.82 -15.82 -25.07
N LEU A 13 -43.65 -17.14 -25.23
CA LEU A 13 -42.65 -17.92 -24.50
C LEU A 13 -41.21 -17.51 -24.90
N ALA A 14 -40.95 -17.30 -26.18
CA ALA A 14 -39.63 -16.87 -26.64
C ALA A 14 -39.26 -15.47 -26.11
N VAL A 15 -40.21 -14.54 -26.08
CA VAL A 15 -40.02 -13.20 -25.49
C VAL A 15 -39.78 -13.31 -23.99
N LEU A 16 -40.53 -14.16 -23.27
CA LEU A 16 -40.32 -14.37 -21.84
C LEU A 16 -38.93 -14.94 -21.54
N LEU A 17 -38.48 -15.95 -22.30
CA LEU A 17 -37.14 -16.54 -22.15
C LEU A 17 -36.04 -15.53 -22.48
N LEU A 18 -36.23 -14.68 -23.48
CA LEU A 18 -35.30 -13.60 -23.81
C LEU A 18 -35.21 -12.58 -22.66
N LEU A 19 -36.34 -12.19 -22.07
CA LEU A 19 -36.35 -11.28 -20.92
C LEU A 19 -35.66 -11.87 -19.69
N ILE A 20 -35.85 -13.17 -19.43
CA ILE A 20 -35.16 -13.89 -18.36
C ILE A 20 -33.64 -13.94 -18.64
N ALA A 21 -33.24 -14.21 -19.88
CA ALA A 21 -31.83 -14.22 -20.28
C ALA A 21 -31.17 -12.83 -20.13
N LEU A 22 -31.84 -11.76 -20.56
CA LEU A 22 -31.35 -10.39 -20.40
C LEU A 22 -31.30 -9.97 -18.94
N TRP A 23 -32.29 -10.35 -18.13
CA TRP A 23 -32.29 -10.13 -16.68
C TRP A 23 -31.10 -10.84 -16.03
N ARG A 24 -30.86 -12.10 -16.39
CA ARG A 24 -29.73 -12.88 -15.89
C ARG A 24 -28.39 -12.29 -16.31
N ILE A 25 -28.19 -11.89 -17.57
CA ILE A 25 -26.96 -11.22 -18.03
C ILE A 25 -26.72 -9.89 -17.31
N ARG A 26 -27.79 -9.16 -16.97
CA ARG A 26 -27.69 -7.90 -16.23
C ARG A 26 -27.37 -8.13 -14.75
N ASN A 27 -27.87 -9.22 -14.16
CA ASN A 27 -27.79 -9.50 -12.72
C ASN A 27 -26.62 -10.42 -12.32
N ASP A 28 -26.09 -11.22 -13.25
CA ASP A 28 -24.90 -12.10 -13.08
C ASP A 28 -23.58 -11.32 -13.27
N ARG A 29 -23.60 -9.98 -13.30
CA ARG A 29 -22.37 -9.22 -13.07
C ARG A 29 -22.02 -9.40 -11.60
N GLU A 30 -21.22 -10.41 -11.28
CA GLU A 30 -20.55 -10.53 -9.98
C GLU A 30 -20.02 -9.14 -9.62
N GLN A 31 -20.51 -8.60 -8.50
CA GLN A 31 -20.08 -7.27 -8.06
C GLN A 31 -18.58 -7.34 -7.86
N THR A 32 -17.84 -6.66 -8.72
CA THR A 32 -16.38 -6.60 -8.60
C THR A 32 -16.07 -6.01 -7.24
N ASP A 33 -15.29 -6.72 -6.42
CA ASP A 33 -14.84 -6.19 -5.15
C ASP A 33 -13.83 -5.06 -5.43
N TRP A 34 -14.14 -3.85 -4.98
CA TRP A 34 -13.30 -2.67 -5.12
C TRP A 34 -12.75 -2.20 -3.77
N LYS A 35 -12.85 -3.03 -2.71
CA LYS A 35 -12.20 -2.72 -1.43
C LYS A 35 -10.69 -2.63 -1.63
N THR A 36 -10.07 -1.64 -1.01
CA THR A 36 -8.61 -1.54 -1.00
C THR A 36 -8.10 -2.38 0.14
N HIS A 37 -7.60 -3.56 -0.17
CA HIS A 37 -7.05 -4.45 0.84
C HIS A 37 -5.61 -4.86 0.51
N LEU A 38 -5.23 -4.96 -0.77
CA LEU A 38 -3.85 -5.27 -1.20
C LEU A 38 -3.36 -6.65 -0.73
N ASP A 39 -4.29 -7.58 -0.55
CA ASP A 39 -3.97 -8.98 -0.26
C ASP A 39 -3.25 -9.63 -1.46
N LYS A 40 -2.17 -10.36 -1.16
CA LYS A 40 -1.32 -11.06 -2.12
C LYS A 40 -2.02 -12.19 -2.89
N ASP A 41 -3.09 -12.76 -2.36
CA ASP A 41 -3.84 -13.84 -2.98
C ASP A 41 -5.10 -13.32 -3.73
N SER A 42 -5.38 -12.02 -3.62
CA SER A 42 -6.54 -11.40 -4.25
C SER A 42 -6.29 -10.95 -5.67
N LEU A 43 -7.15 -11.42 -6.57
CA LEU A 43 -7.22 -10.99 -7.97
C LEU A 43 -8.13 -9.77 -8.19
N ALA A 44 -8.71 -9.21 -7.13
CA ALA A 44 -9.51 -7.99 -7.21
C ALA A 44 -8.66 -6.82 -7.74
N PRO A 45 -9.26 -5.78 -8.36
CA PRO A 45 -8.54 -4.61 -8.86
C PRO A 45 -7.58 -3.98 -7.83
N PHE A 46 -7.97 -3.92 -6.56
CA PHE A 46 -7.15 -3.40 -5.46
C PHE A 46 -6.60 -4.48 -4.52
N GLY A 47 -6.40 -5.70 -5.04
CA GLY A 47 -5.49 -6.71 -4.48
C GLY A 47 -4.05 -6.51 -4.97
N ALA A 48 -3.10 -7.30 -4.45
CA ALA A 48 -1.67 -7.19 -4.75
C ALA A 48 -1.03 -8.47 -5.34
N ALA A 49 -1.84 -9.40 -5.86
CA ALA A 49 -1.35 -10.65 -6.44
C ALA A 49 -0.30 -10.46 -7.55
N VAL A 50 -0.48 -9.48 -8.44
CA VAL A 50 0.50 -9.17 -9.49
C VAL A 50 1.84 -8.76 -8.87
N THR A 51 1.80 -7.90 -7.85
CA THR A 51 3.02 -7.42 -7.18
C THR A 51 3.75 -8.57 -6.49
N PHE A 52 3.04 -9.40 -5.73
CA PHE A 52 3.63 -10.55 -5.04
C PHE A 52 4.28 -11.54 -6.03
N GLN A 53 3.57 -11.89 -7.11
CA GLN A 53 4.07 -12.82 -8.13
C GLN A 53 5.28 -12.30 -8.90
N VAL A 54 5.38 -10.99 -9.10
CA VAL A 54 6.54 -10.36 -9.77
C VAL A 54 7.74 -10.29 -8.84
N LEU A 55 7.52 -10.08 -7.53
CA LEU A 55 8.60 -9.89 -6.55
C LEU A 55 9.18 -11.17 -6.00
N ASP A 56 8.38 -12.22 -5.81
CA ASP A 56 8.88 -13.49 -5.27
C ASP A 56 10.11 -14.04 -6.03
N PRO A 57 10.14 -14.08 -7.38
CA PRO A 57 11.32 -14.53 -8.11
C PRO A 57 12.48 -13.52 -8.09
N TYR A 58 12.24 -12.25 -7.75
CA TYR A 58 13.30 -11.22 -7.72
C TYR A 58 14.31 -11.46 -6.60
N PHE A 59 13.87 -12.00 -5.45
CA PHE A 59 14.71 -12.18 -4.25
C PHE A 59 15.54 -13.47 -4.23
N GLY A 60 15.58 -14.23 -5.33
CA GLY A 60 16.39 -15.45 -5.49
C GLY A 60 15.99 -16.65 -4.61
N GLN A 61 15.28 -16.42 -3.51
CA GLN A 61 14.65 -17.38 -2.62
C GLN A 61 13.17 -17.00 -2.44
N PRO A 62 12.27 -17.98 -2.24
CA PRO A 62 10.88 -17.69 -1.92
C PRO A 62 10.77 -16.79 -0.68
N MET A 63 9.89 -15.80 -0.73
CA MET A 63 9.64 -14.92 0.42
C MET A 63 9.01 -15.69 1.58
N LEU A 64 9.45 -15.40 2.81
CA LEU A 64 8.91 -15.98 4.03
C LEU A 64 7.72 -15.14 4.51
N LEU A 65 6.57 -15.77 4.76
CA LEU A 65 5.37 -15.05 5.20
C LEU A 65 5.39 -14.79 6.71
N VAL A 66 5.00 -13.59 7.12
CA VAL A 66 4.64 -13.26 8.50
C VAL A 66 3.12 -13.31 8.60
N GLU A 67 2.59 -14.36 9.22
CA GLU A 67 1.14 -14.66 9.26
C GLU A 67 0.48 -14.43 10.63
N ASP A 68 1.26 -14.26 11.71
CA ASP A 68 0.74 -14.14 13.08
C ASP A 68 1.53 -13.16 13.95
N SER A 69 2.83 -13.37 14.13
CA SER A 69 3.66 -12.61 15.06
C SER A 69 4.93 -12.17 14.37
N LEU A 70 5.07 -10.84 14.24
CA LEU A 70 6.31 -10.23 13.75
C LEU A 70 7.50 -10.60 14.63
N ILE A 71 7.28 -10.71 15.95
CA ILE A 71 8.33 -11.00 16.93
C ILE A 71 8.87 -12.42 16.76
N GLU A 72 7.99 -13.37 16.48
CA GLU A 72 8.38 -14.78 16.25
C GLU A 72 8.98 -14.99 14.86
N SER A 73 8.49 -14.24 13.87
CA SER A 73 8.90 -14.39 12.47
C SER A 73 10.22 -13.69 12.14
N LEU A 74 10.46 -12.49 12.66
CA LEU A 74 11.66 -11.70 12.36
C LEU A 74 12.80 -12.03 13.32
N PRO A 75 13.92 -12.60 12.84
CA PRO A 75 15.04 -12.94 13.71
C PRO A 75 15.86 -11.71 14.10
N LEU A 76 16.05 -11.49 15.39
CA LEU A 76 17.01 -10.52 15.89
C LEU A 76 18.45 -11.08 15.86
N GLY A 77 19.43 -10.20 15.72
CA GLY A 77 20.86 -10.56 15.68
C GLY A 77 21.36 -11.13 14.36
N ARG A 78 20.48 -11.32 13.37
CA ARG A 78 20.84 -11.59 11.97
C ARG A 78 20.89 -10.29 11.17
N ARG A 79 21.71 -10.29 10.12
CA ARG A 79 21.92 -9.15 9.21
C ARG A 79 21.63 -9.59 7.78
N ASP A 80 21.57 -8.61 6.89
CA ASP A 80 21.36 -8.82 5.45
C ASP A 80 20.04 -9.53 5.16
N LEU A 81 18.98 -9.10 5.83
CA LEU A 81 17.60 -9.53 5.61
C LEU A 81 16.76 -8.35 5.12
N ASN A 82 15.68 -8.67 4.40
CA ASN A 82 14.67 -7.70 3.99
C ASN A 82 13.35 -7.99 4.70
N TYR A 83 12.61 -6.96 5.04
CA TYR A 83 11.22 -7.02 5.48
C TYR A 83 10.37 -6.12 4.59
N ILE A 84 9.24 -6.64 4.11
CA ILE A 84 8.31 -5.92 3.23
C ILE A 84 6.93 -5.97 3.85
N PHE A 85 6.32 -4.80 4.01
CA PHE A 85 4.89 -4.65 4.26
C PHE A 85 4.24 -3.93 3.08
N LEU A 86 3.13 -4.47 2.58
CA LEU A 86 2.28 -3.82 1.59
C LEU A 86 0.82 -3.93 2.01
N GLY A 87 0.19 -2.81 2.31
CA GLY A 87 -1.20 -2.76 2.78
C GLY A 87 -1.84 -1.39 2.63
N ASP A 88 -3.15 -1.27 2.89
CA ASP A 88 -3.77 0.06 2.92
C ASP A 88 -3.35 0.82 4.19
N GLY A 89 -3.51 0.20 5.36
CA GLY A 89 -2.98 0.71 6.63
C GLY A 89 -2.11 -0.33 7.31
N LEU A 90 -1.01 0.13 7.91
CA LEU A 90 -0.15 -0.68 8.76
C LEU A 90 -0.54 -0.45 10.22
N LEU A 91 -0.90 -1.52 10.93
CA LEU A 91 -1.20 -1.46 12.36
C LEU A 91 -0.23 -2.36 13.13
N MET A 92 0.51 -1.79 14.07
CA MET A 92 1.42 -2.52 14.94
C MET A 92 1.34 -1.94 16.35
N ASP A 93 1.39 -2.80 17.36
CA ASP A 93 1.62 -2.33 18.71
C ASP A 93 3.07 -1.88 18.91
N THR A 94 3.34 -1.20 20.04
CA THR A 94 4.67 -0.69 20.37
C THR A 94 5.72 -1.80 20.47
N SER A 95 5.34 -3.03 20.82
CA SER A 95 6.28 -4.16 20.91
C SER A 95 6.74 -4.62 19.53
N ALA A 96 5.80 -4.76 18.59
CA ALA A 96 6.09 -5.09 17.19
C ALA A 96 6.90 -3.97 16.52
N VAL A 97 6.56 -2.69 16.74
CA VAL A 97 7.35 -1.55 16.25
C VAL A 97 8.78 -1.62 16.77
N ASN A 98 8.98 -1.79 18.08
CA ASN A 98 10.31 -1.89 18.68
C ASN A 98 11.11 -3.08 18.12
N HIS A 99 10.47 -4.22 17.89
CA HIS A 99 11.11 -5.39 17.31
C HIS A 99 11.54 -5.15 15.86
N LEU A 100 10.67 -4.54 15.04
CA LEU A 100 11.00 -4.14 13.68
C LEU A 100 12.17 -3.15 13.64
N LEU A 101 12.17 -2.16 14.53
CA LEU A 101 13.25 -1.18 14.63
C LEU A 101 14.57 -1.83 15.09
N GLN A 102 14.55 -2.80 16.01
CA GLN A 102 15.74 -3.58 16.38
C GLN A 102 16.26 -4.46 15.25
N PHE A 103 15.34 -5.05 14.47
CA PHE A 103 15.67 -5.79 13.26
C PHE A 103 16.40 -4.88 12.28
N VAL A 104 15.88 -3.70 11.96
CA VAL A 104 16.54 -2.74 11.06
C VAL A 104 17.87 -2.26 11.64
N HIS A 105 17.89 -1.84 12.91
CA HIS A 105 19.08 -1.31 13.59
C HIS A 105 20.29 -2.25 13.46
N SER A 106 20.03 -3.56 13.42
CA SER A 106 21.06 -4.59 13.27
C SER A 106 21.75 -4.58 11.89
N GLY A 107 21.24 -3.90 10.87
CA GLY A 107 21.76 -3.86 9.50
C GLY A 107 20.84 -4.48 8.45
N ASN A 108 19.55 -4.64 8.77
CA ASN A 108 18.54 -5.15 7.84
C ASN A 108 17.81 -4.00 7.15
N ALA A 109 17.07 -4.31 6.07
CA ALA A 109 16.27 -3.33 5.34
C ALA A 109 14.78 -3.61 5.53
N ALA A 110 13.98 -2.55 5.70
CA ALA A 110 12.53 -2.64 5.77
C ALA A 110 11.88 -1.71 4.73
N LEU A 111 10.94 -2.22 3.93
CA LEU A 111 10.12 -1.43 3.02
C LEU A 111 8.67 -1.51 3.46
N LEU A 112 8.13 -0.39 3.92
CA LEU A 112 6.77 -0.28 4.43
C LEU A 112 5.95 0.57 3.47
N ILE A 113 5.00 -0.07 2.80
CA ILE A 113 4.13 0.56 1.81
C ILE A 113 2.71 0.58 2.38
N ALA A 114 2.29 1.73 2.89
CA ALA A 114 1.00 1.93 3.54
C ALA A 114 0.52 3.36 3.35
N ARG A 115 -0.79 3.60 3.35
CA ARG A 115 -1.34 4.95 3.40
C ARG A 115 -1.26 5.53 4.81
N GLU A 116 -1.41 4.71 5.84
CA GLU A 116 -1.34 5.11 7.24
C GLU A 116 -0.35 4.19 7.98
N PHE A 117 0.45 4.77 8.88
CA PHE A 117 1.49 4.08 9.65
C PHE A 117 1.23 4.22 11.15
N PRO A 118 1.75 3.29 11.99
CA PRO A 118 1.65 3.39 13.43
C PRO A 118 2.33 4.67 13.94
N GLN A 119 1.67 5.41 14.85
CA GLN A 119 2.25 6.63 15.42
C GLN A 119 3.54 6.35 16.18
N ALA A 120 3.60 5.21 16.88
CA ALA A 120 4.81 4.76 17.57
C ALA A 120 6.00 4.56 16.63
N LEU A 121 5.77 4.16 15.38
CA LEU A 121 6.83 4.03 14.38
C LEU A 121 7.30 5.41 13.92
N LEU A 122 6.36 6.28 13.54
CA LEU A 122 6.67 7.63 13.07
C LEU A 122 7.43 8.44 14.13
N ALA A 123 7.01 8.34 15.39
CA ALA A 123 7.65 9.02 16.52
C ALA A 123 9.10 8.55 16.77
N GLN A 124 9.41 7.26 16.54
CA GLN A 124 10.77 6.73 16.69
C GLN A 124 11.68 7.07 15.51
N LEU A 125 11.09 7.25 14.31
CA LEU A 125 11.82 7.68 13.12
C LEU A 125 12.06 9.19 13.09
N TYR A 126 11.29 9.95 13.85
CA TYR A 126 11.45 11.39 13.96
C TYR A 126 12.67 11.76 14.81
N GLU A 127 13.56 12.58 14.27
CA GLU A 127 14.70 13.10 15.00
C GLU A 127 14.31 14.34 15.83
N ALA A 128 14.55 14.27 17.14
CA ALA A 128 14.26 15.37 18.05
C ALA A 128 15.10 16.63 17.70
N GLY A 129 14.42 17.76 17.48
CA GLY A 129 15.05 19.06 17.20
C GLY A 129 14.68 19.69 15.85
N CYS A 130 13.95 18.98 14.99
CA CYS A 130 13.47 19.52 13.70
C CYS A 130 12.27 20.46 13.82
N HIS A 131 11.38 20.17 14.77
CA HIS A 131 10.17 20.93 15.08
C HIS A 131 9.71 20.61 16.51
N GLU A 132 9.03 21.56 17.16
CA GLU A 132 8.48 21.37 18.51
C GLU A 132 7.17 20.57 18.54
N SER A 133 6.67 20.12 17.39
CA SER A 133 5.44 19.32 17.34
C SER A 133 5.71 17.89 17.81
N ILE A 134 4.92 17.46 18.79
CA ILE A 134 4.81 16.07 19.25
C ILE A 134 3.75 15.28 18.46
N TRP A 135 3.14 15.90 17.45
CA TRP A 135 2.02 15.36 16.69
C TRP A 135 2.48 14.93 15.30
N PHE A 136 2.36 13.64 14.99
CA PHE A 136 2.74 13.08 13.70
C PHE A 136 1.54 12.83 12.80
N GLU A 137 0.82 13.90 12.44
CA GLU A 137 -0.25 13.80 11.44
C GLU A 137 0.36 13.75 10.02
N MET A 138 -0.07 12.77 9.23
CA MET A 138 0.29 12.70 7.82
C MET A 138 -0.40 13.83 7.04
N GLU A 139 0.30 14.39 6.06
CA GLU A 139 -0.33 15.35 5.15
C GLU A 139 -1.33 14.65 4.25
N THR A 140 -2.47 15.29 3.97
CA THR A 140 -3.52 14.67 3.16
C THR A 140 -3.99 15.52 2.00
N PHE A 141 -4.26 14.86 0.87
CA PHE A 141 -4.84 15.49 -0.30
C PHE A 141 -5.97 14.62 -0.85
N ILE A 142 -7.12 15.19 -1.17
CA ILE A 142 -8.26 14.44 -1.69
C ILE A 142 -8.33 14.61 -3.21
N ASP A 143 -8.10 13.51 -3.93
CA ASP A 143 -8.26 13.45 -5.39
C ASP A 143 -8.64 12.03 -5.81
N THR A 144 -9.04 11.88 -7.06
CA THR A 144 -9.25 10.60 -7.74
C THR A 144 -7.95 9.94 -8.21
N THR A 145 -6.88 10.71 -8.38
CA THR A 145 -5.59 10.25 -8.92
C THR A 145 -4.44 10.88 -8.16
N ALA A 146 -3.45 10.09 -7.77
CA ALA A 146 -2.14 10.57 -7.33
C ALA A 146 -1.12 10.45 -8.46
N PHE A 147 -0.07 11.27 -8.44
CA PHE A 147 1.01 11.23 -9.43
C PHE A 147 2.35 11.02 -8.74
N LEU A 148 3.03 9.93 -9.03
CA LEU A 148 4.33 9.63 -8.41
C LEU A 148 5.47 10.10 -9.29
N GLN A 149 6.43 10.80 -8.70
CA GLN A 149 7.61 11.35 -9.37
C GLN A 149 8.87 10.93 -8.60
N PRO A 150 9.68 10.01 -9.14
CA PRO A 150 10.99 9.69 -8.57
C PRO A 150 11.89 10.93 -8.52
N ILE A 151 12.55 11.16 -7.38
CA ILE A 151 13.58 12.18 -7.19
C ILE A 151 14.93 11.55 -7.48
N VAL A 152 15.17 11.28 -8.76
CA VAL A 152 16.45 10.74 -9.22
C VAL A 152 16.66 11.09 -10.69
N GLU A 153 17.90 11.34 -11.08
CA GLU A 153 18.27 11.58 -12.48
C GLU A 153 18.47 10.26 -13.24
N GLU A 154 17.42 9.45 -13.34
CA GLU A 154 17.43 8.20 -14.12
C GLU A 154 16.57 8.33 -15.40
N PRO A 155 17.18 8.34 -16.60
CA PRO A 155 16.45 8.54 -17.86
C PRO A 155 15.37 7.49 -18.16
N THR A 156 15.53 6.29 -17.60
CA THR A 156 14.61 5.16 -17.78
C THR A 156 13.37 5.26 -16.90
N LEU A 157 13.40 6.10 -15.86
CA LEU A 157 12.27 6.26 -14.96
C LEU A 157 11.23 7.24 -15.51
N PRO A 158 9.94 6.96 -15.31
CA PRO A 158 8.89 7.86 -15.70
C PRO A 158 8.88 9.12 -14.84
N ARG A 159 8.75 10.29 -15.49
CA ARG A 159 8.65 11.59 -14.80
C ARG A 159 7.39 11.79 -13.96
N ALA A 160 6.33 11.04 -14.28
CA ALA A 160 5.05 11.08 -13.56
C ALA A 160 4.26 9.79 -13.82
N VAL A 161 3.88 9.12 -12.74
CA VAL A 161 3.16 7.84 -12.76
C VAL A 161 1.77 8.04 -12.17
N PRO A 162 0.69 7.97 -12.97
CA PRO A 162 -0.66 8.14 -12.45
C PRO A 162 -1.11 6.88 -11.70
N VAL A 163 -1.49 7.05 -10.43
CA VAL A 163 -2.13 6.04 -9.59
C VAL A 163 -3.60 6.39 -9.45
N ARG A 164 -4.46 5.58 -10.05
CA ARG A 164 -5.89 5.89 -10.17
C ARG A 164 -6.68 5.14 -9.10
N HIS A 165 -7.58 5.86 -8.43
CA HIS A 165 -8.61 5.26 -7.59
C HIS A 165 -9.94 5.27 -8.36
N ILE A 166 -10.33 4.09 -8.83
CA ILE A 166 -11.55 3.87 -9.61
C ILE A 166 -12.46 2.86 -8.90
N ARG A 167 -13.77 2.99 -9.13
CA ARG A 167 -14.77 1.99 -8.76
C ARG A 167 -15.81 1.93 -9.87
N ASP A 168 -16.12 0.72 -10.33
CA ASP A 168 -17.06 0.49 -11.42
C ASP A 168 -16.76 1.36 -12.66
N ARG A 169 -15.47 1.47 -12.99
CA ARG A 169 -14.92 2.27 -14.11
C ARG A 169 -15.07 3.78 -13.97
N LEU A 170 -15.52 4.27 -12.83
CA LEU A 170 -15.63 5.70 -12.56
C LEU A 170 -14.54 6.11 -11.57
N PRO A 171 -13.85 7.24 -11.80
CA PRO A 171 -12.97 7.82 -10.79
C PRO A 171 -13.72 8.06 -9.48
N ARG A 172 -13.05 7.82 -8.36
CA ARG A 172 -13.58 8.05 -7.01
C ARG A 172 -12.55 8.82 -6.20
N TYR A 173 -13.00 9.89 -5.57
CA TYR A 173 -12.17 10.61 -4.62
C TYR A 173 -11.68 9.67 -3.53
N ARG A 174 -10.41 9.85 -3.17
CA ARG A 174 -9.72 9.15 -2.10
C ARG A 174 -8.85 10.17 -1.37
N ARG A 175 -8.71 9.96 -0.06
CA ARG A 175 -7.67 10.62 0.72
C ARG A 175 -6.33 9.96 0.40
N TRP A 176 -5.43 10.71 -0.21
CA TRP A 176 -4.03 10.36 -0.33
C TRP A 176 -3.28 10.93 0.87
N SER A 177 -2.34 10.16 1.41
CA SER A 177 -1.54 10.55 2.58
C SER A 177 -0.08 10.71 2.14
N TYR A 178 0.64 11.63 2.75
CA TYR A 178 2.03 11.98 2.43
C TYR A 178 2.85 12.13 3.70
N LEU A 179 4.15 11.90 3.57
CA LEU A 179 5.09 12.16 4.64
C LEU A 179 5.17 13.69 4.83
N PRO A 180 4.95 14.19 6.04
CA PRO A 180 4.90 15.62 6.29
C PRO A 180 6.30 16.23 6.21
N ASP A 181 6.36 17.49 5.76
CA ASP A 181 7.62 18.19 5.46
C ASP A 181 8.58 18.30 6.66
N TYR A 182 8.05 18.30 7.88
CA TYR A 182 8.87 18.40 9.09
C TYR A 182 9.76 17.17 9.35
N PHE A 183 9.57 16.06 8.63
CA PHE A 183 10.52 14.95 8.65
C PHE A 183 11.83 15.28 7.91
N PHE A 184 11.83 16.25 6.98
CA PHE A 184 12.93 16.47 6.03
C PHE A 184 13.77 17.73 6.34
N CYS A 185 14.00 17.95 7.63
CA CYS A 185 14.88 18.98 8.17
C CYS A 185 16.35 18.76 7.79
N GLU A 186 17.15 19.84 7.71
CA GLU A 186 18.59 19.75 7.39
C GLU A 186 19.42 19.28 8.60
N THR A 187 19.34 17.98 8.92
CA THR A 187 20.23 17.32 9.90
C THR A 187 21.12 16.27 9.24
N VAL A 188 22.12 15.77 9.96
CA VAL A 188 23.04 14.72 9.45
C VAL A 188 22.33 13.39 9.27
N GLN A 189 21.28 13.12 10.04
CA GLN A 189 20.49 11.88 10.00
C GLN A 189 19.11 12.08 9.36
N ALA A 190 18.94 13.21 8.66
CA ALA A 190 17.71 13.55 8.01
C ALA A 190 17.26 12.44 7.04
N PRO A 191 15.97 12.06 7.08
CA PRO A 191 15.35 11.27 6.04
C PRO A 191 15.60 11.88 4.66
N ILE A 192 15.75 11.03 3.65
CA ILE A 192 15.95 11.46 2.27
C ILE A 192 14.69 11.17 1.49
N ALA A 193 14.04 12.22 0.98
CA ALA A 193 12.94 12.08 0.04
C ALA A 193 13.44 11.42 -1.24
N LEU A 194 12.75 10.36 -1.65
CA LEU A 194 13.04 9.58 -2.85
C LEU A 194 11.97 9.78 -3.93
N GLY A 195 10.75 10.15 -3.55
CA GLY A 195 9.64 10.34 -4.49
C GLY A 195 8.59 11.29 -3.96
N ASN A 196 8.09 12.15 -4.85
CA ASN A 196 7.10 13.18 -4.56
C ASN A 196 5.88 13.11 -5.50
N GLN A 197 4.84 13.84 -5.12
CA GLN A 197 3.76 14.26 -6.01
C GLN A 197 3.93 15.73 -6.44
N PRO A 198 3.39 16.17 -7.61
CA PRO A 198 3.30 17.60 -7.91
C PRO A 198 2.69 18.39 -6.75
N GLY A 199 3.34 19.51 -6.40
CA GLY A 199 3.05 20.27 -5.18
C GLY A 199 3.96 19.93 -4.00
N ASP A 200 5.03 19.17 -4.25
CA ASP A 200 6.12 18.82 -3.31
C ASP A 200 5.71 17.93 -2.12
N PHE A 201 4.55 17.26 -2.21
CA PHE A 201 4.14 16.27 -1.23
C PHE A 201 4.98 15.01 -1.31
N THR A 202 5.73 14.69 -0.26
CA THR A 202 6.64 13.52 -0.24
C THR A 202 5.86 12.23 -0.05
N ASN A 203 5.98 11.29 -0.99
CA ASN A 203 5.27 10.00 -0.93
C ASN A 203 6.20 8.80 -0.76
N PHE A 204 7.52 8.99 -0.87
CA PHE A 204 8.50 7.93 -0.70
C PHE A 204 9.79 8.50 -0.10
N ALA A 205 10.28 7.89 0.97
CA ALA A 205 11.51 8.35 1.64
C ALA A 205 12.30 7.19 2.27
N ARG A 206 13.61 7.44 2.45
CA ARG A 206 14.55 6.58 3.17
C ARG A 206 14.91 7.18 4.51
N PHE A 207 14.92 6.36 5.53
CA PHE A 207 15.32 6.64 6.90
C PHE A 207 16.46 5.71 7.29
N THR A 208 17.60 6.26 7.70
CA THR A 208 18.68 5.46 8.27
C THR A 208 18.37 5.20 9.73
N TYR A 209 18.40 3.93 10.15
CA TYR A 209 18.12 3.56 11.54
C TYR A 209 19.15 2.51 12.00
N GLY A 210 20.04 2.92 12.90
CA GLY A 210 21.22 2.12 13.26
C GLY A 210 22.14 1.88 12.05
N VAL A 211 22.35 0.61 11.70
CA VAL A 211 23.16 0.21 10.53
C VAL A 211 22.28 -0.14 9.31
N GLY A 212 20.96 -0.16 9.49
CA GLY A 212 19.99 -0.52 8.46
C GLY A 212 19.24 0.67 7.88
N GLU A 213 18.30 0.37 7.01
CA GLU A 213 17.49 1.36 6.28
C GLU A 213 16.01 1.00 6.37
N ILE A 214 15.17 2.01 6.58
CA ILE A 214 13.71 1.93 6.47
C ILE A 214 13.27 2.78 5.30
N TYR A 215 12.42 2.22 4.46
CA TYR A 215 11.81 2.89 3.33
C TYR A 215 10.30 2.99 3.58
N LEU A 216 9.77 4.21 3.60
CA LEU A 216 8.32 4.45 3.76
C LEU A 216 7.75 4.93 2.43
N HIS A 217 6.72 4.26 1.92
CA HIS A 217 6.00 4.67 0.71
C HIS A 217 4.50 4.82 0.97
N THR A 218 3.96 6.02 0.79
CA THR A 218 2.61 6.38 1.26
C THR A 218 1.48 6.08 0.28
N THR A 219 1.82 5.64 -0.94
CA THR A 219 0.85 5.38 -2.02
C THR A 219 0.76 3.89 -2.36
N PRO A 220 0.11 3.06 -1.53
CA PRO A 220 0.11 1.61 -1.70
C PRO A 220 -0.70 1.13 -2.92
N LEU A 221 -1.69 1.93 -3.37
CA LEU A 221 -2.47 1.63 -4.58
C LEU A 221 -1.63 1.56 -5.85
N ALA A 222 -0.42 2.15 -5.87
CA ALA A 222 0.51 2.04 -6.98
C ALA A 222 0.87 0.58 -7.30
N PHE A 223 0.84 -0.28 -6.28
CA PHE A 223 1.20 -1.70 -6.31
C PHE A 223 -0.01 -2.63 -6.39
N SER A 224 -1.20 -2.09 -6.67
CA SER A 224 -2.39 -2.91 -6.87
C SER A 224 -2.43 -3.53 -8.27
N ASN A 225 -3.13 -4.65 -8.40
CA ASN A 225 -3.36 -5.35 -9.68
C ASN A 225 -3.85 -4.40 -10.79
N PHE A 226 -4.70 -3.43 -10.43
CA PHE A 226 -5.23 -2.47 -11.38
C PHE A 226 -4.19 -1.45 -11.87
N ASN A 227 -3.31 -0.96 -10.98
CA ASN A 227 -2.30 0.03 -11.35
C ASN A 227 -1.03 -0.63 -11.93
N MET A 228 -0.75 -1.90 -11.61
CA MET A 228 0.39 -2.68 -12.13
C MET A 228 0.14 -3.29 -13.52
N ARG A 229 -0.33 -2.48 -14.49
CA ARG A 229 -0.76 -2.98 -15.82
C ARG A 229 0.01 -2.42 -17.01
N GLU A 230 0.59 -1.24 -16.88
CA GLU A 230 1.34 -0.61 -17.97
C GLU A 230 2.83 -0.57 -17.59
N GLU A 231 3.71 -0.61 -18.60
CA GLU A 231 5.17 -0.65 -18.43
C GLU A 231 5.68 0.47 -17.53
N ARG A 232 5.07 1.66 -17.63
CA ARG A 232 5.39 2.82 -16.79
C ARG A 232 5.26 2.51 -15.29
N GLN A 233 4.16 1.89 -14.87
CA GLN A 233 3.90 1.56 -13.46
C GLN A 233 4.79 0.41 -13.02
N LEU A 234 5.02 -0.58 -13.88
CA LEU A 234 5.93 -1.70 -13.61
C LEU A 234 7.37 -1.20 -13.39
N ASN A 235 7.86 -0.27 -14.21
CA ASN A 235 9.19 0.33 -14.06
C ASN A 235 9.31 1.12 -12.75
N TYR A 236 8.27 1.88 -12.38
CA TYR A 236 8.24 2.58 -11.10
C TYR A 236 8.28 1.61 -9.91
N ALA A 237 7.44 0.57 -9.95
CA ALA A 237 7.42 -0.44 -8.89
C ALA A 237 8.78 -1.14 -8.79
N SER A 238 9.36 -1.56 -9.92
CA SER A 238 10.70 -2.16 -9.95
C SER A 238 11.76 -1.25 -9.33
N TRP A 239 11.68 0.06 -9.56
CA TRP A 239 12.58 1.03 -8.94
C TRP A 239 12.37 1.12 -7.43
N VAL A 240 11.13 1.18 -6.94
CA VAL A 240 10.85 1.16 -5.49
C VAL A 240 11.46 -0.09 -4.85
N PHE A 241 11.19 -1.28 -5.40
CA PHE A 241 11.70 -2.53 -4.83
C PHE A 241 13.21 -2.73 -5.01
N SER A 242 13.84 -2.06 -5.97
CA SER A 242 15.31 -2.12 -6.15
C SER A 242 16.11 -1.51 -5.00
N HIS A 243 15.46 -0.74 -4.12
CA HIS A 243 16.08 -0.26 -2.88
C HIS A 243 16.34 -1.38 -1.87
N LEU A 244 15.71 -2.54 -2.06
CA LEU A 244 16.00 -3.75 -1.30
C LEU A 244 16.97 -4.64 -2.08
N PRO A 245 18.06 -5.12 -1.44
CA PRO A 245 18.99 -6.03 -2.09
C PRO A 245 18.32 -7.36 -2.48
N GLY A 246 18.42 -7.73 -3.75
CA GLY A 246 17.74 -8.90 -4.34
C GLY A 246 18.32 -10.26 -3.96
N ASP A 247 19.46 -10.31 -3.26
CA ASP A 247 20.13 -11.55 -2.83
C ASP A 247 19.88 -11.90 -1.35
N ARG A 248 19.02 -11.13 -0.67
CA ARG A 248 18.72 -11.28 0.75
C ARG A 248 17.42 -12.06 0.97
N ASN A 249 17.43 -12.89 2.02
CA ASN A 249 16.19 -13.51 2.49
C ASN A 249 15.18 -12.43 2.86
N THR A 250 13.97 -12.58 2.34
CA THR A 250 12.95 -11.54 2.39
C THR A 250 11.71 -12.05 3.11
N TYR A 251 11.24 -11.26 4.08
CA TYR A 251 10.02 -11.50 4.83
C TYR A 251 8.90 -10.62 4.26
N TRP A 252 7.76 -11.23 3.95
CA TRP A 252 6.56 -10.54 3.49
C TRP A 252 5.50 -10.56 4.58
N ASP A 253 5.11 -9.37 5.05
CA ASP A 253 4.10 -9.24 6.09
C ASP A 253 2.69 -9.19 5.52
N HIS A 254 1.87 -10.15 5.95
CA HIS A 254 0.46 -10.20 5.62
C HIS A 254 -0.43 -9.94 6.84
N PHE A 255 0.10 -10.12 8.05
CA PHE A 255 -0.67 -10.08 9.29
C PHE A 255 -1.08 -8.66 9.69
N HIS A 256 -0.20 -7.67 9.53
CA HIS A 256 -0.43 -6.32 10.05
C HIS A 256 -1.24 -5.41 9.11
N GLN A 257 -1.95 -6.00 8.15
CA GLN A 257 -2.66 -5.29 7.09
C GLN A 257 -4.10 -4.96 7.50
N PHE A 258 -4.44 -3.66 7.55
CA PHE A 258 -5.77 -3.16 7.89
C PHE A 258 -6.28 -2.14 6.88
N ASP A 259 -7.56 -1.78 6.99
CA ASP A 259 -8.10 -0.60 6.31
C ASP A 259 -7.50 0.66 6.95
N ALA A 260 -6.93 1.55 6.14
CA ALA A 260 -6.21 2.69 6.68
C ALA A 260 -7.13 3.69 7.43
N ASP A 261 -8.41 3.78 7.08
CA ASP A 261 -9.32 4.64 7.84
C ASP A 261 -9.61 4.07 9.24
N ILE A 262 -9.54 2.73 9.40
CA ILE A 262 -9.58 2.07 10.71
C ILE A 262 -8.31 2.37 11.49
N VAL A 263 -7.13 2.16 10.88
CA VAL A 263 -5.83 2.45 11.52
C VAL A 263 -5.80 3.88 12.04
N ARG A 264 -6.09 4.86 11.17
CA ARG A 264 -6.11 6.28 11.56
C ARG A 264 -7.05 6.56 12.73
N ASN A 265 -8.23 5.95 12.78
CA ASN A 265 -9.15 6.14 13.91
C ASN A 265 -8.57 5.56 15.21
N ILE A 266 -7.98 4.37 15.16
CA ILE A 266 -7.34 3.74 16.34
C ILE A 266 -6.19 4.60 16.86
N GLU A 267 -5.33 5.09 15.96
CA GLU A 267 -4.20 5.93 16.32
C GLU A 267 -4.65 7.28 16.92
N GLN A 268 -5.71 7.90 16.37
CA GLN A 268 -6.31 9.13 16.90
C GLN A 268 -7.00 8.90 18.27
N ASP A 269 -7.68 7.78 18.47
CA ASP A 269 -8.32 7.46 19.75
C ASP A 269 -7.27 7.24 20.85
N ALA A 270 -6.17 6.53 20.54
CA ALA A 270 -5.05 6.32 21.46
C ALA A 270 -4.36 7.65 21.86
N GLU A 271 -4.35 8.63 20.96
CA GLU A 271 -3.84 9.97 21.18
C GLU A 271 -4.72 10.78 22.16
N THR A 272 -6.05 10.72 21.99
CA THR A 272 -6.98 11.44 22.88
C THR A 272 -6.91 10.98 24.33
N ASP A 273 -6.81 9.66 24.58
CA ASP A 273 -6.69 9.11 25.94
C ASP A 273 -5.39 9.54 26.64
N TYR A 274 -4.30 9.74 25.89
CA TYR A 274 -3.04 10.25 26.46
C TYR A 274 -3.15 11.73 26.85
N SER A 275 -3.84 12.53 26.04
CA SER A 275 -4.04 13.97 26.27
C SER A 275 -4.99 14.30 27.42
N ASP A 276 -5.98 13.44 27.70
CA ASP A 276 -6.89 13.62 28.83
C ASP A 276 -6.26 13.23 30.19
N GLN A 277 -5.10 12.58 30.17
CA GLN A 277 -4.39 12.12 31.38
C GLN A 277 -3.27 13.09 31.85
N HIS A 278 -3.00 14.18 31.12
CA HIS A 278 -1.92 15.14 31.41
C HIS A 278 -2.39 16.60 31.26
#